data_AF-A0A843KE46-F1
#
_entry.id   AF-A0A843KE46-F1
#
_cell.length_a   1.000
_cell.length_b   1.000
_cell.length_c   1.000
_cell.angle_alpha   90.00
_cell.angle_beta   90.00
_cell.angle_gamma   90.00
#
_symmetry.space_group_name_H-M   'P 1'
#
loop_
_entity.id
_entity.type
_entity.pdbx_description
1 polymer ?
#
loop_
_entity_poly.entity_id
_entity_poly.type
_entity_poly.pdbx_seq_one_letter_code
_entity_poly.pdbx_strand_id
1 'polypeptide(L)'
;MEEEKVETAVVDESGNKIVALKVLQEMYSNQLNVYERQIDEVSALGRVNRNTLYNPAVLHEIEAMAQRKKFEELLSAVWIAQSLLDDIIALQRTVCVLKRSMADEAIETAEKKERDIDHGALPYEAM
;
A
#
# COMPACT_ATOMS: atom_id res chain seq x y z
N MET A 1 -10.31 28.44 44.56
CA MET A 1 -9.87 27.40 43.62
C MET A 1 -10.47 27.79 42.29
N GLU A 2 -9.67 28.43 41.44
CA GLU A 2 -10.06 28.66 40.06
C GLU A 2 -9.92 27.32 39.33
N GLU A 3 -11.02 26.85 38.75
CA GLU A 3 -11.03 25.67 37.90
C GLU A 3 -10.26 26.01 36.63
N GLU A 4 -9.06 25.44 36.52
CA GLU A 4 -8.23 25.50 35.32
C GLU A 4 -9.01 24.85 34.18
N LYS A 5 -9.58 25.66 33.28
CA LYS A 5 -10.14 25.20 32.02
C LYS A 5 -9.01 24.57 31.22
N VAL A 6 -8.92 23.25 31.27
CA VAL A 6 -8.11 22.48 30.32
C VAL A 6 -8.76 22.66 28.97
N GLU A 7 -8.27 23.64 28.20
CA GLU A 7 -8.49 23.73 26.77
C GLU A 7 -7.93 22.44 26.18
N THR A 8 -8.79 21.44 25.98
CA THR A 8 -8.46 20.30 25.14
C THR A 8 -8.18 20.88 23.76
N ALA A 9 -6.89 20.95 23.40
CA ALA A 9 -6.46 21.26 22.06
C ALA A 9 -7.32 20.42 21.11
N VAL A 10 -8.08 21.09 20.25
CA VAL A 10 -8.83 20.45 19.18
C VAL A 10 -7.78 19.77 18.32
N VAL A 11 -7.52 18.49 18.58
CA VAL A 11 -6.59 17.69 17.80
C VAL A 11 -7.17 17.72 16.39
N ASP A 12 -6.41 18.23 15.43
CA ASP A 12 -6.83 18.30 14.03
C ASP A 12 -6.92 16.89 13.45
N GLU A 13 -8.05 16.22 13.74
CA GLU A 13 -8.34 14.86 13.29
C GLU A 13 -8.36 14.77 11.77
N SER A 14 -8.74 15.85 11.08
CA SER A 14 -8.76 15.90 9.62
C SER A 14 -7.33 15.89 9.06
N GLY A 15 -6.47 16.78 9.56
CA GLY A 15 -5.04 16.81 9.19
C GLY A 15 -4.33 15.49 9.44
N ASN A 16 -4.58 14.86 10.59
CA ASN A 16 -4.00 13.54 10.92
C ASN A 16 -4.46 12.43 9.97
N LYS A 17 -5.75 12.42 9.58
CA LYS A 17 -6.29 11.44 8.61
C LYS A 17 -5.69 11.63 7.21
N ILE A 18 -5.46 12.87 6.77
CA ILE A 18 -4.81 13.17 5.48
C ILE A 18 -3.38 12.62 5.46
N VAL A 19 -2.60 12.90 6.50
CA VAL A 19 -1.22 12.40 6.63
C VAL A 19 -1.20 10.87 6.66
N ALA A 20 -2.08 10.26 7.46
CA ALA A 20 -2.21 8.81 7.52
C ALA A 20 -2.56 8.20 6.16
N LEU A 21 -3.47 8.82 5.39
CA LEU A 21 -3.85 8.35 4.07
C LEU A 21 -2.67 8.40 3.08
N LYS A 22 -1.89 9.50 3.07
CA LYS A 22 -0.68 9.61 2.23
C LYS A 22 0.32 8.49 2.55
N VAL A 23 0.61 8.28 3.83
CA VAL A 23 1.55 7.24 4.28
C VAL A 23 1.07 5.84 3.88
N LEU A 24 -0.20 5.52 4.11
CA LEU A 24 -0.75 4.21 3.75
C LEU A 24 -0.76 3.97 2.24
N GLN A 25 -1.03 5.01 1.43
CA GLN A 25 -0.97 4.92 -0.03
C GLN A 25 0.46 4.70 -0.55
N GLU A 26 1.44 5.34 0.07
CA GLU A 26 2.85 5.13 -0.23
C GLU A 26 3.28 3.70 0.14
N MET A 27 2.94 3.25 1.35
CA MET A 27 3.19 1.87 1.79
C MET A 27 2.57 0.85 0.83
N TYR A 28 1.33 1.09 0.40
CA TYR A 28 0.63 0.21 -0.54
C TYR A 28 1.37 0.13 -1.87
N SER A 29 1.79 1.28 -2.41
CA SER A 29 2.54 1.33 -3.66
C SER A 29 3.88 0.62 -3.55
N ASN A 30 4.59 0.78 -2.43
CA ASN A 30 5.85 0.11 -2.16
C ASN A 30 5.68 -1.42 -2.04
N GLN A 31 4.68 -1.89 -1.29
CA GLN A 31 4.39 -3.32 -1.18
C GLN A 31 3.98 -3.93 -2.52
N LEU A 32 3.18 -3.22 -3.31
CA LEU A 32 2.79 -3.68 -4.64
C LEU A 32 4.02 -3.86 -5.54
N ASN A 33 4.97 -2.93 -5.52
CA ASN A 33 6.22 -3.06 -6.28
C ASN A 33 7.08 -4.26 -5.83
N VAL A 34 7.11 -4.56 -4.53
CA VAL A 34 7.81 -5.74 -4.00
C VAL A 34 7.10 -7.02 -4.46
N TYR A 35 5.78 -7.04 -4.37
CA TYR A 35 4.97 -8.17 -4.81
C TYR A 35 5.12 -8.43 -6.32
N GLU A 36 5.17 -7.37 -7.13
CA GLU A 36 5.38 -7.49 -8.59
C GLU A 36 6.69 -8.22 -8.93
N ARG A 37 7.75 -8.00 -8.15
CA ARG A 37 9.02 -8.74 -8.32
C ARG A 37 8.90 -10.19 -7.85
N GLN A 38 8.17 -10.43 -6.76
CA GLN A 38 7.97 -11.78 -6.24
C GLN A 38 7.16 -12.65 -7.20
N ILE A 39 6.12 -12.09 -7.84
CA ILE A 39 5.30 -12.86 -8.78
C ILE A 39 6.02 -13.14 -10.10
N ASP A 40 7.02 -12.35 -10.49
CA ASP A 40 7.89 -12.67 -11.63
C ASP A 40 8.68 -13.96 -11.35
N GLU A 41 9.18 -14.14 -10.12
CA GLU A 41 9.86 -15.37 -9.69
C GLU A 41 8.90 -16.57 -9.67
N VAL A 42 7.71 -16.42 -9.07
CA VAL A 42 6.70 -17.49 -9.04
C VAL A 42 6.26 -17.87 -10.45
N SER A 43 6.08 -16.88 -11.34
CA SER A 43 5.71 -17.09 -12.74
C SER A 43 6.79 -17.87 -13.48
N ALA A 44 8.07 -17.54 -13.29
CA ALA A 44 9.20 -18.23 -13.91
C ALA A 44 9.33 -19.68 -13.42
N LEU A 45 9.29 -19.90 -12.11
CA LEU A 45 9.44 -21.22 -11.50
C LEU A 45 8.24 -22.13 -11.80
N GLY A 46 7.02 -21.60 -11.66
CA GLY A 46 5.77 -22.33 -11.87
C GLY A 46 5.37 -22.48 -13.33
N ARG A 47 5.97 -21.71 -14.24
CA ARG A 47 5.56 -21.57 -15.65
C ARG A 47 4.08 -21.21 -15.78
N VAL A 48 3.63 -20.29 -14.93
CA VAL A 48 2.25 -19.83 -14.83
C VAL A 48 2.13 -18.38 -15.30
N ASN A 49 0.95 -18.00 -15.80
CA ASN A 49 0.71 -16.63 -16.23
C ASN A 49 0.71 -15.68 -15.01
N ARG A 50 1.60 -14.69 -15.02
CA ARG A 50 1.75 -13.65 -14.00
C ARG A 50 0.43 -13.00 -13.58
N ASN A 51 -0.46 -12.72 -14.53
CA ASN A 51 -1.72 -12.02 -14.28
C ASN A 51 -2.69 -12.82 -13.40
N THR A 52 -2.48 -14.13 -13.27
CA THR A 52 -3.32 -15.00 -12.43
C THR A 52 -2.90 -15.00 -10.97
N LEU A 53 -1.71 -14.52 -10.65
CA LEU A 53 -1.10 -14.63 -9.32
C LEU A 53 -1.69 -13.68 -8.28
N TYR A 54 -2.40 -12.64 -8.74
CA TYR A 54 -3.22 -11.76 -7.89
C TYR A 54 -4.45 -12.45 -7.26
N ASN A 55 -4.74 -13.68 -7.68
CA ASN A 55 -5.82 -14.48 -7.11
C ASN A 55 -5.24 -15.43 -6.03
N PRO A 56 -5.60 -15.27 -4.75
CA PRO A 56 -5.12 -16.16 -3.68
C PRO A 56 -5.39 -17.65 -3.94
N ALA A 57 -6.51 -17.99 -4.60
CA ALA A 57 -6.84 -19.36 -4.92
C ALA A 57 -5.82 -20.00 -5.87
N VAL A 58 -5.33 -19.24 -6.85
CA VAL A 58 -4.31 -19.71 -7.80
C VAL A 58 -3.00 -19.98 -7.07
N LEU A 59 -2.61 -19.12 -6.13
CA LEU A 59 -1.41 -19.34 -5.32
C LEU A 59 -1.52 -20.63 -4.49
N HIS A 60 -2.67 -20.91 -3.87
CA HIS A 60 -2.89 -22.18 -3.15
C HIS A 60 -2.84 -23.41 -4.05
N GLU A 61 -3.33 -23.32 -5.29
CA GLU A 61 -3.21 -24.42 -6.25
C GLU A 61 -1.75 -24.71 -6.60
N ILE A 62 -0.94 -23.66 -6.80
CA ILE A 62 0.49 -23.77 -7.07
C ILE A 62 1.23 -24.33 -5.85
N GLU A 63 0.89 -23.87 -4.64
CA GLU A 63 1.43 -24.39 -3.38
C GLU A 63 1.20 -25.91 -3.26
N ALA A 64 -0.05 -26.36 -3.44
CA ALA A 64 -0.41 -27.77 -3.37
C ALA A 64 0.29 -28.61 -4.45
N MET A 65 0.55 -28.02 -5.62
CA MET A 65 1.32 -28.65 -6.69
C MET A 65 2.81 -28.76 -6.32
N ALA A 66 3.41 -27.67 -5.85
CA ALA A 66 4.82 -27.60 -5.44
C ALA A 66 5.11 -28.58 -4.30
N GLN A 67 4.23 -28.63 -3.29
CA GLN A 67 4.34 -29.55 -2.16
C GLN A 67 4.29 -31.02 -2.61
N ARG A 68 3.32 -31.38 -3.47
CA ARG A 68 3.21 -32.76 -4.00
C ARG A 68 4.43 -33.19 -4.81
N LYS A 69 5.04 -32.25 -5.54
CA LYS A 69 6.23 -32.51 -6.36
C LYS A 69 7.55 -32.31 -5.60
N LYS A 70 7.50 -31.89 -4.33
CA LYS A 70 8.68 -31.53 -3.52
C LYS A 70 9.56 -30.47 -4.20
N PHE A 71 8.92 -29.48 -4.83
CA PHE A 71 9.62 -28.37 -5.46
C PHE A 71 9.81 -27.23 -4.45
N GLU A 72 10.88 -27.33 -3.67
CA GLU A 72 11.16 -26.43 -2.53
C GLU A 72 11.27 -24.95 -2.93
N GLU A 73 11.97 -24.64 -4.02
CA GLU A 73 12.14 -23.25 -4.48
C GLU A 73 10.80 -22.60 -4.83
N LEU A 74 9.96 -23.30 -5.60
CA LEU A 74 8.62 -22.81 -5.94
C LEU A 74 7.73 -22.70 -4.71
N LEU A 75 7.81 -23.65 -3.79
CA LEU A 75 7.03 -23.63 -2.55
C LEU A 75 7.37 -22.40 -1.70
N SER A 76 8.67 -22.12 -1.53
CA SER A 76 9.15 -20.93 -0.82
C SER A 76 8.68 -19.64 -1.50
N ALA A 77 8.83 -19.54 -2.83
CA ALA A 77 8.41 -18.35 -3.57
C ALA A 77 6.90 -18.09 -3.46
N VAL A 78 6.08 -19.15 -3.47
CA VAL A 78 4.62 -19.04 -3.35
C VAL A 78 4.20 -18.61 -1.94
N TRP A 79 4.84 -19.11 -0.88
CA TRP A 79 4.53 -18.67 0.48
C TRP A 79 4.85 -17.19 0.70
N ILE A 80 5.98 -16.71 0.16
CA ILE A 80 6.31 -15.28 0.22
C ILE A 80 5.25 -14.48 -0.55
N ALA A 81 4.87 -14.93 -1.75
CA ALA A 81 3.83 -14.27 -2.53
C ALA A 81 2.47 -14.24 -1.82
N GLN A 82 2.03 -15.33 -1.19
CA GLN A 82 0.78 -15.38 -0.43
C GLN A 82 0.81 -14.39 0.74
N SER A 83 1.89 -14.40 1.54
CA SER A 83 2.03 -13.49 2.68
C SER A 83 1.99 -12.02 2.24
N LEU A 84 2.70 -11.67 1.16
CA LEU A 84 2.70 -10.30 0.62
C LEU A 84 1.32 -9.90 0.10
N LEU A 85 0.62 -10.80 -0.59
CA LEU A 85 -0.71 -10.52 -1.12
C LEU A 85 -1.73 -10.28 0.00
N ASP A 86 -1.65 -11.06 1.08
CA ASP A 86 -2.51 -10.88 2.26
C ASP A 86 -2.27 -9.52 2.92
N ASP A 87 -1.00 -9.11 3.08
CA ASP A 87 -0.64 -7.79 3.61
C ASP A 87 -1.16 -6.65 2.72
N ILE A 88 -1.00 -6.77 1.40
CA ILE A 88 -1.49 -5.78 0.42
C ILE A 88 -3.02 -5.65 0.50
N ILE A 89 -3.74 -6.78 0.59
CA ILE A 89 -5.21 -6.78 0.72
C ILE A 89 -5.63 -6.13 2.04
N ALA A 90 -4.93 -6.43 3.14
CA ALA A 90 -5.20 -5.82 4.44
C ALA A 90 -4.96 -4.29 4.42
N LEU A 91 -3.87 -3.86 3.78
CA LEU A 91 -3.53 -2.45 3.63
C LEU A 91 -4.55 -1.71 2.74
N GLN A 92 -4.94 -2.30 1.62
CA GLN A 92 -5.99 -1.75 0.75
C GLN A 92 -7.32 -1.60 1.51
N ARG A 93 -7.71 -2.60 2.30
CA ARG A 93 -8.91 -2.52 3.16
C ARG A 93 -8.80 -1.38 4.17
N THR A 94 -7.63 -1.22 4.78
CA THR A 94 -7.36 -0.13 5.74
C THR A 94 -7.49 1.24 5.07
N VAL A 95 -6.92 1.42 3.88
CA VAL A 95 -7.08 2.65 3.07
C VAL A 95 -8.56 2.92 2.76
N CYS A 96 -9.32 1.90 2.34
CA CYS A 96 -10.74 2.05 2.06
C CYS A 96 -11.55 2.44 3.30
N VAL A 97 -11.27 1.85 4.47
CA VAL A 97 -11.94 2.19 5.73
C VAL A 97 -11.60 3.63 6.15
N LEU A 98 -10.33 4.03 6.05
CA LEU A 98 -9.92 5.39 6.38
C LEU A 98 -10.63 6.41 5.49
N LYS A 99 -10.63 6.21 4.17
CA LYS A 99 -11.33 7.07 3.21
C LYS A 99 -12.82 7.23 3.52
N ARG A 100 -13.51 6.14 3.92
CA ARG A 100 -14.93 6.21 4.31
C ARG A 100 -15.21 7.08 5.54
N SER A 101 -14.19 7.37 6.34
CA SER A 101 -14.27 8.22 7.55
C SER A 101 -13.81 9.67 7.31
N MET A 102 -13.46 10.00 6.07
CA MET A 102 -12.97 11.31 5.64
C MET A 102 -14.02 12.00 4.76
N ALA A 103 -13.99 13.34 4.74
CA ALA A 103 -14.74 14.12 3.77
C ALA A 103 -14.05 14.06 2.39
N ASP A 104 -14.81 14.20 1.31
CA ASP A 104 -14.28 14.11 -0.06
C ASP A 104 -13.17 15.14 -0.32
N GLU A 105 -13.28 16.36 0.24
CA GLU A 105 -12.24 17.39 0.10
C GLU A 105 -10.92 16.99 0.75
N ALA A 106 -10.97 16.25 1.86
CA ALA A 106 -9.79 15.74 2.54
C ALA A 106 -9.13 14.59 1.75
N ILE A 107 -9.94 13.75 1.09
CA ILE A 107 -9.45 12.70 0.19
C ILE A 107 -8.75 13.33 -1.00
N GLU A 108 -9.37 14.30 -1.67
CA GLU A 108 -8.77 15.03 -2.79
C GLU A 108 -7.45 15.70 -2.38
N THR A 109 -7.39 16.25 -1.17
CA THR A 109 -6.17 16.89 -0.65
C THR A 109 -5.06 15.87 -0.41
N ALA A 110 -5.38 14.67 0.08
CA ALA A 110 -4.40 13.60 0.23
C ALA A 110 -3.90 13.05 -1.12
N GLU A 111 -4.78 12.97 -2.12
CA GLU A 111 -4.49 12.40 -3.44
C GLU A 111 -3.83 13.39 -4.42
N LYS A 112 -3.98 14.70 -4.18
CA LYS A 112 -3.20 15.71 -4.89
C LYS A 112 -1.73 15.41 -4.64
N LYS A 113 -1.02 14.97 -5.70
CA LYS A 113 0.44 15.08 -5.74
C LYS A 113 0.76 16.55 -5.52
N GLU A 114 1.28 16.88 -4.34
CA GLU A 114 1.99 18.14 -4.13
C GLU A 114 3.04 18.19 -5.23
N ARG A 115 2.81 19.04 -6.23
CA ARG A 115 3.85 19.36 -7.17
C ARG A 115 4.81 20.21 -6.36
N ASP A 116 5.89 19.60 -5.89
CA ASP A 116 7.12 20.32 -5.55
C ASP A 116 7.64 20.96 -6.84
N ILE A 117 6.98 22.03 -7.28
CA ILE A 117 7.63 23.01 -8.13
C ILE A 117 8.47 23.81 -7.15
N ASP A 118 9.74 23.46 -7.06
CA ASP A 118 10.76 24.30 -6.44
C ASP A 118 10.81 25.62 -7.22
N HIS A 119 10.01 26.60 -6.78
CA HIS A 119 10.00 27.94 -7.34
C HIS A 119 11.33 28.67 -7.07
N GLY A 120 12.24 28.11 -6.26
CA GLY A 120 13.59 28.61 -6.04
C GLY A 120 14.57 28.33 -7.20
N ALA A 121 14.20 27.48 -8.16
CA ALA A 121 15.03 27.10 -9.31
C ALA A 121 14.51 27.63 -10.66
N LEU A 122 13.59 28.60 -10.67
CA LEU A 122 13.15 29.25 -11.90
C LEU A 122 14.07 30.44 -12.23
N PRO A 123 14.86 30.38 -13.32
CA PRO A 123 15.89 31.38 -13.64
C PRO A 123 15.33 32.72 -14.15
N TYR A 124 14.04 33.01 -13.95
CA TYR A 124 13.35 34.16 -14.54
C TYR A 124 12.73 35.14 -13.52
N GLU A 125 12.86 34.92 -12.21
CA GLU A 125 12.39 35.90 -11.20
C GLU A 125 13.50 36.81 -10.66
N ALA A 126 14.49 37.11 -11.48
CA ALA A 126 15.46 38.19 -11.25
C ALA A 126 15.47 39.15 -12.45
N MET A 127 14.32 39.80 -12.70
CA MET A 127 14.22 41.07 -13.42
C MET A 127 13.12 41.93 -12.82
#